data_AF-A0A3A6U302-F1
#
_entry.id   AF-A0A3A6U302-F1
#
_cell.length_a   1.000
_cell.length_b   1.000
_cell.length_c   1.000
_cell.angle_alpha   90.00
_cell.angle_beta   90.00
_cell.angle_gamma   90.00
#
_symmetry.space_group_name_H-M   'P 1'
#
loop_
_entity.id
_entity.type
_entity.pdbx_description
1 polymer ?
#
loop_
_entity_poly.entity_id
_entity_poly.type
_entity_poly.pdbx_seq_one_letter_code
_entity_poly.pdbx_strand_id
1 'polypeptide(L)'
;MGIQQWVPAQEVNSQPRYLILHDDDDMPVSEQFIHHILSLLNHSELSFSFSEKPIKGAEIVWDMRSRKTRPHQAWIESEPMSKLLSNGEYKKQLWHQICLYLEKKSKIKS
;
A
#
# COMPACT_ATOMS: atom_id res chain seq x y z
N MET A 1 -36.03 -0.25 3.88
CA MET A 1 -35.60 -0.19 2.46
C MET A 1 -34.08 -0.13 2.42
N GLY A 2 -33.40 -1.26 2.59
CA GLY A 2 -31.94 -1.35 2.50
C GLY A 2 -31.62 -2.16 1.26
N ILE A 3 -31.22 -1.50 0.18
CA ILE A 3 -30.74 -2.19 -1.01
C ILE A 3 -29.37 -2.74 -0.65
N GLN A 4 -29.30 -4.02 -0.32
CA GLN A 4 -28.03 -4.74 -0.27
C GLN A 4 -27.51 -4.78 -1.71
N GLN A 5 -26.42 -4.07 -1.98
CA GLN A 5 -25.71 -4.18 -3.24
C GLN A 5 -25.36 -5.65 -3.46
N TRP A 6 -25.79 -6.21 -4.59
CA TRP A 6 -25.40 -7.53 -5.03
C TRP A 6 -23.92 -7.50 -5.39
N VAL A 7 -23.08 -8.03 -4.51
CA VAL A 7 -21.67 -8.31 -4.81
C VAL A 7 -21.65 -9.63 -5.59
N PRO A 8 -21.07 -9.70 -6.80
CA PRO A 8 -20.93 -10.94 -7.55
C PRO A 8 -20.17 -11.98 -6.72
N ALA A 9 -20.68 -13.23 -6.67
CA ALA A 9 -20.13 -14.34 -5.88
C ALA A 9 -18.66 -14.72 -6.19
N GLN A 10 -18.02 -14.07 -7.17
CA GLN A 10 -16.60 -14.24 -7.47
C GLN A 10 -15.67 -13.50 -6.49
N GLU A 11 -16.15 -12.50 -5.74
CA GLU A 11 -15.30 -11.70 -4.85
C GLU A 11 -15.10 -12.33 -3.46
N VAL A 12 -15.87 -13.35 -3.08
CA VAL A 12 -15.79 -13.94 -1.73
C VAL A 12 -14.55 -14.84 -1.55
N ASN A 13 -13.92 -15.28 -2.64
CA ASN A 13 -12.74 -16.17 -2.61
C ASN A 13 -11.53 -15.65 -3.41
N SER A 14 -11.59 -14.40 -3.89
CA SER A 14 -10.50 -13.83 -4.67
C SER A 14 -9.40 -13.33 -3.74
N GLN A 15 -8.21 -13.95 -3.80
CA GLN A 15 -7.05 -13.46 -3.06
C GLN A 15 -6.79 -11.99 -3.43
N PRO A 16 -6.45 -11.14 -2.45
CA PRO A 16 -6.24 -9.72 -2.70
C PRO A 16 -5.08 -9.55 -3.68
N ARG A 17 -5.33 -8.81 -4.77
CA ARG A 17 -4.32 -8.56 -5.80
C ARG A 17 -3.20 -7.66 -5.29
N TYR A 18 -3.54 -6.71 -4.41
CA TYR A 18 -2.62 -5.72 -3.88
C TYR A 18 -2.62 -5.73 -2.35
N LEU A 19 -1.42 -5.66 -1.77
CA LEU A 19 -1.22 -5.69 -0.33
C LEU A 19 -0.51 -4.46 0.19
N ILE A 20 -0.90 -4.07 1.39
CA ILE A 20 -0.17 -3.14 2.23
C ILE A 20 0.27 -3.90 3.46
N LEU A 21 1.58 -3.98 3.67
CA LEU A 21 2.15 -4.69 4.80
C LEU A 21 2.33 -3.74 5.98
N HIS A 22 1.91 -4.17 7.17
CA HIS A 22 2.04 -3.42 8.42
C HIS A 22 2.46 -4.35 9.56
N ASP A 23 2.96 -3.77 10.65
CA ASP A 23 3.17 -4.51 11.90
C ASP A 23 1.85 -4.56 12.69
N ASP A 24 1.65 -5.59 13.51
CA ASP A 24 0.39 -5.85 14.26
C ASP A 24 -0.11 -4.62 15.05
N ASP A 25 0.81 -3.90 15.68
CA ASP A 25 0.52 -2.77 16.57
C ASP A 25 0.52 -1.41 15.85
N ASP A 26 0.65 -1.38 14.52
CA ASP A 26 0.90 -0.17 13.76
C ASP A 26 0.04 -0.10 12.50
N MET A 27 -1.25 0.11 12.72
CA MET A 27 -2.24 0.29 11.67
C MET A 27 -2.22 1.72 11.09
N PRO A 28 -2.60 1.89 9.82
CA PRO A 28 -2.78 3.21 9.24
C PRO A 28 -3.82 4.04 9.98
N VAL A 29 -3.61 5.36 10.02
CA VAL A 29 -4.51 6.32 10.68
C VAL A 29 -5.94 6.20 10.19
N SER A 30 -6.09 6.01 8.86
CA SER A 30 -7.38 5.80 8.21
C SER A 30 -7.19 5.20 6.82
N GLU A 31 -8.25 4.58 6.31
CA GLU A 31 -8.31 4.10 4.92
C GLU A 31 -8.16 5.26 3.92
N GLN A 32 -8.71 6.44 4.24
CA GLN A 32 -8.58 7.65 3.40
C GLN A 32 -7.12 8.09 3.24
N PHE A 33 -6.31 7.97 4.30
CA PHE A 33 -4.89 8.29 4.22
C PHE A 33 -4.17 7.38 3.23
N ILE A 34 -4.49 6.09 3.24
CA ILE A 34 -3.95 5.15 2.27
C ILE A 34 -4.37 5.51 0.85
N HIS A 35 -5.65 5.81 0.62
CA HIS A 35 -6.11 6.24 -0.71
C HIS A 35 -5.40 7.49 -1.22
N HIS A 36 -5.07 8.45 -0.33
CA HIS A 36 -4.25 9.60 -0.72
C HIS A 36 -2.85 9.16 -1.18
N ILE A 37 -2.16 8.27 -0.45
CA ILE A 37 -0.85 7.77 -0.87
C ILE A 37 -0.93 7.00 -2.19
N LEU A 38 -1.96 6.17 -2.36
CA LEU A 38 -2.20 5.45 -3.62
C LEU A 38 -2.51 6.40 -4.77
N SER A 39 -3.23 7.50 -4.54
CA SER A 39 -3.46 8.52 -5.55
C SER A 39 -2.16 9.19 -6.00
N LEU A 40 -1.21 9.42 -5.08
CA LEU A 40 0.11 9.97 -5.42
C LEU A 40 0.92 8.99 -6.29
N LEU A 41 0.65 7.69 -6.19
CA LEU A 41 1.22 6.66 -7.07
C LEU A 41 0.47 6.51 -8.41
N ASN A 42 -0.55 7.34 -8.69
CA ASN A 42 -1.50 7.20 -9.80
C ASN A 42 -2.29 5.88 -9.77
N HIS A 43 -2.74 5.50 -8.57
CA HIS A 43 -3.37 4.21 -8.27
C HIS A 43 -4.57 4.35 -7.31
N SER A 44 -5.35 5.44 -7.43
CA SER A 44 -6.46 5.79 -6.53
C SER A 44 -7.58 4.73 -6.45
N GLU A 45 -7.79 3.97 -7.52
CA GLU A 45 -8.86 2.95 -7.62
C GLU A 45 -8.38 1.53 -7.29
N LEU A 46 -7.15 1.36 -6.80
CA LEU A 46 -6.67 0.04 -6.41
C LEU A 46 -7.43 -0.46 -5.18
N SER A 47 -8.07 -1.62 -5.32
CA SER A 47 -8.50 -2.42 -4.18
C SER A 47 -7.27 -3.06 -3.53
N PHE A 48 -7.09 -2.84 -2.24
CA PHE A 48 -5.97 -3.35 -1.46
C PHE A 48 -6.46 -4.08 -0.21
N SER A 49 -5.58 -4.87 0.39
CA SER A 49 -5.81 -5.46 1.71
C SER A 49 -4.61 -5.31 2.61
N PHE A 50 -4.86 -5.21 3.90
CA PHE A 50 -3.84 -5.20 4.93
C PHE A 50 -3.42 -6.62 5.31
N SER A 51 -2.14 -6.82 5.54
CA SER A 51 -1.61 -8.09 6.01
C SER A 51 -0.26 -7.89 6.69
N GLU A 52 0.06 -8.64 7.73
CA GLU A 52 1.42 -8.63 8.30
C GLU A 52 2.44 -9.38 7.41
N LYS A 53 1.93 -10.27 6.56
CA LYS A 53 2.73 -11.20 5.77
C LYS A 53 2.39 -11.11 4.28
N PRO A 54 3.38 -11.30 3.39
CA PRO A 54 3.10 -11.37 1.97
C PRO A 54 2.20 -12.57 1.65
N ILE A 55 1.21 -12.37 0.80
CA ILE A 55 0.36 -13.44 0.26
C ILE A 55 0.90 -13.83 -1.11
N LYS A 56 1.03 -15.13 -1.37
CA LYS A 56 1.54 -15.63 -2.64
C LYS A 56 0.65 -15.16 -3.79
N GLY A 57 1.25 -14.52 -4.79
CA GLY A 57 0.53 -14.02 -5.98
C GLY A 57 -0.04 -12.61 -5.83
N ALA A 58 0.02 -12.03 -4.64
CA ALA A 58 -0.33 -10.63 -4.42
C ALA A 58 0.88 -9.72 -4.63
N GLU A 59 0.67 -8.54 -5.20
CA GLU A 59 1.70 -7.51 -5.32
C GLU A 59 1.70 -6.63 -4.07
N ILE A 60 2.88 -6.37 -3.53
CA ILE A 60 3.03 -5.48 -2.37
C ILE A 60 3.13 -4.06 -2.90
N VAL A 61 2.11 -3.25 -2.62
CA VAL A 61 2.12 -1.84 -3.03
C VAL A 61 2.93 -1.03 -2.04
N TRP A 62 2.78 -1.30 -0.75
CA TRP A 62 3.45 -0.54 0.30
C TRP A 62 3.84 -1.46 1.47
N ASP A 63 5.11 -1.49 1.83
CA ASP A 63 5.59 -2.13 3.06
C ASP A 63 5.90 -1.07 4.13
N MET A 64 5.11 -1.06 5.20
CA MET A 64 5.24 -0.17 6.36
C MET A 64 5.87 -0.87 7.57
N ARG A 65 6.27 -2.14 7.44
CA ARG A 65 6.82 -2.90 8.56
C ARG A 65 8.17 -2.35 9.00
N SER A 66 8.43 -2.36 10.30
CA SER A 66 9.72 -2.01 10.88
C SER A 66 10.85 -2.93 10.41
N ARG A 67 10.53 -4.22 10.19
CA ARG A 67 11.46 -5.23 9.70
C ARG A 67 11.12 -5.62 8.27
N LYS A 68 11.91 -5.09 7.34
CA LYS A 68 11.75 -5.40 5.92
C LYS A 68 12.46 -6.69 5.57
N THR A 69 11.71 -7.64 5.02
CA THR A 69 12.23 -8.93 4.57
C THR A 69 12.75 -8.80 3.15
N ARG A 70 13.99 -9.21 2.89
CA ARG A 70 14.53 -9.30 1.53
C ARG A 70 13.97 -10.54 0.82
N PRO A 71 13.72 -10.50 -0.50
CA PRO A 71 13.93 -9.37 -1.41
C PRO A 71 12.88 -8.25 -1.29
N HIS A 72 13.30 -7.01 -1.54
CA HIS A 72 12.41 -5.85 -1.58
C HIS A 72 11.50 -5.92 -2.81
N GLN A 73 10.24 -6.32 -2.60
CA GLN A 73 9.24 -6.49 -3.66
C GLN A 73 8.15 -5.42 -3.65
N ALA A 74 8.14 -4.54 -2.64
CA ALA A 74 7.17 -3.47 -2.53
C ALA A 74 7.44 -2.35 -3.55
N TRP A 75 6.38 -1.68 -4.03
CA TRP A 75 6.56 -0.50 -4.89
C TRP A 75 7.18 0.66 -4.12
N ILE A 76 6.72 0.86 -2.89
CA ILE A 76 7.25 1.82 -1.95
C ILE A 76 7.38 1.19 -0.56
N GLU A 77 8.28 1.74 0.23
CA GLU A 77 8.50 1.30 1.60
C GLU A 77 8.60 2.49 2.54
N SER A 78 8.08 2.36 3.75
CA SER A 78 8.25 3.39 4.78
C SER A 78 8.64 2.78 6.11
N GLU A 79 8.98 3.66 7.06
CA GLU A 79 8.89 3.29 8.46
C GLU A 79 7.42 3.04 8.85
N PRO A 80 7.21 2.35 9.99
CA PRO A 80 5.93 2.25 10.66
C PRO A 80 5.18 3.59 10.70
N MET A 81 3.86 3.53 10.52
CA MET A 81 2.91 4.63 10.53
C MET A 81 3.14 5.58 11.72
N SER A 82 3.26 5.06 12.94
CA SER A 82 3.53 5.83 14.16
C SER A 82 4.79 6.71 14.03
N LYS A 83 5.86 6.19 13.45
CA LYS A 83 7.08 6.95 13.17
C LYS A 83 6.91 7.90 11.99
N LEU A 84 6.27 7.42 10.92
CA LEU A 84 6.03 8.20 9.71
C LEU A 84 5.27 9.49 10.02
N LEU A 85 4.31 9.45 10.93
CA LEU A 85 3.51 10.62 11.30
C LEU A 85 4.26 11.58 12.22
N SER A 86 5.07 11.04 13.14
CA SER A 86 5.79 11.81 14.16
C SER A 86 7.09 12.46 13.66
N ASN A 87 7.68 11.97 12.56
CA ASN A 87 8.96 12.47 12.05
C ASN A 87 8.86 12.94 10.59
N GLY A 88 9.19 14.21 10.36
CA GLY A 88 9.18 14.84 9.03
C GLY A 88 10.18 14.22 8.05
N GLU A 89 11.31 13.68 8.51
CA GLU A 89 12.29 13.04 7.63
C GLU A 89 11.75 11.76 6.99
N TYR A 90 10.97 10.96 7.73
CA TYR A 90 10.34 9.76 7.15
C TYR A 90 9.29 10.12 6.10
N LYS A 91 8.57 11.23 6.27
CA LYS A 91 7.64 11.74 5.24
C LYS A 91 8.38 12.17 3.97
N LYS A 92 9.52 12.86 4.11
CA LYS A 92 10.38 13.24 2.97
C LYS A 92 10.92 12.01 2.24
N GLN A 93 11.35 10.99 2.98
CA GLN A 93 11.85 9.74 2.40
C GLN A 93 10.74 8.99 1.64
N LEU A 94 9.53 8.91 2.19
CA LEU A 94 8.37 8.33 1.51
C LEU A 94 8.06 9.10 0.22
N TRP A 95 8.03 10.43 0.28
CA TRP A 95 7.81 11.28 -0.90
C TRP A 95 8.88 11.05 -1.97
N HIS A 96 10.14 10.99 -1.58
CA HIS A 96 11.24 10.71 -2.51
C HIS A 96 11.05 9.35 -3.21
N GLN A 97 10.64 8.31 -2.49
CA GLN A 97 10.34 7.00 -3.08
C GLN A 97 9.16 7.04 -4.06
N ILE A 98 8.09 7.78 -3.74
CA ILE A 98 6.96 7.99 -4.65
C ILE A 98 7.45 8.64 -5.95
N CYS A 99 8.26 9.70 -5.87
CA CYS A 99 8.84 10.34 -7.05
C CYS A 99 9.68 9.36 -7.90
N LEU A 100 10.58 8.61 -7.26
CA LEU A 100 11.40 7.61 -7.95
C LEU A 100 10.56 6.54 -8.64
N TYR A 101 9.48 6.08 -7.99
CA TYR A 101 8.55 5.12 -8.56
C TYR A 101 7.85 5.70 -9.81
N LEU A 102 7.36 6.93 -9.72
CA LEU A 102 6.70 7.62 -10.84
C LEU A 102 7.66 7.84 -12.02
N GLU A 103 8.90 8.24 -11.75
CA GLU A 103 9.93 8.40 -12.79
C GLU A 103 10.25 7.07 -13.48
N LYS A 104 10.43 6.00 -12.71
CA LYS A 104 10.67 4.66 -13.26
C LYS A 104 9.51 4.21 -14.15
N LYS A 105 8.27 4.42 -13.70
CA LYS A 105 7.06 4.06 -14.45
C LYS A 105 6.90 4.90 -15.73
N SER A 106 7.30 6.17 -15.70
CA SER A 106 7.31 7.04 -16.89
C SER A 106 8.31 6.54 -17.93
N LYS A 107 9.54 6.20 -17.51
CA LYS A 107 10.59 5.68 -18.40
C LYS A 107 10.25 4.34 -19.06
N ILE A 108 9.44 3.50 -18.43
CA ILE A 108 8.99 2.22 -19.02
C ILE A 108 7.95 2.43 -20.14
N LYS A 109 7.27 3.58 -20.17
CA LYS A 109 6.23 3.89 -21.16
C LYS A 109 6.75 4.69 -22.38
N SER A 110 8.02 5.13 -22.36
CA SER A 110 8.67 5.84 -23.46
C SER A 110 9.53 4.92 -24.30
#